data_AF-A0A7C6S6C5-F1
#
_entry.id   AF-A0A7C6S6C5-F1
#
_cell.length_a   1.000
_cell.length_b   1.000
_cell.length_c   1.000
_cell.angle_alpha   90.00
_cell.angle_beta   90.00
_cell.angle_gamma   90.00
#
_symmetry.space_group_name_H-M   'P 1'
#
loop_
_entity.id
_entity.type
_entity.pdbx_description
1 polymer ?
#
loop_
_entity_poly.entity_id
_entity_poly.type
_entity_poly.pdbx_seq_one_letter_code
_entity_poly.pdbx_strand_id
1 'polypeptide(L)'
;MEINKVDKKHVRLKGGFFQERQKINLISVKNIYKRFLETGRFEALKQNWQEGQPNKPHVFYDSDVAKWIESAAYVLIDQKDAELEKLCDQYIDLIETRQEPNGYFNSYFSYIEPDKKWRYRTEHELYCAGHLMEAAIAYKKATPKDKF
;
A
#
# COMPACT_ATOMS: atom_id res chain seq x y z
N MET A 1 -30.59 18.63 -4.15
CA MET A 1 -29.31 19.35 -4.32
C MET A 1 -28.23 18.30 -4.34
N GLU A 2 -27.50 18.15 -5.44
CA GLU A 2 -26.43 17.17 -5.58
C GLU A 2 -25.11 17.80 -5.11
N ILE A 3 -24.40 17.15 -4.19
CA ILE A 3 -23.14 17.64 -3.64
C ILE A 3 -22.00 17.06 -4.48
N ASN A 4 -21.29 17.92 -5.22
CA ASN A 4 -20.12 17.53 -5.99
C ASN A 4 -18.85 17.58 -5.13
N LYS A 5 -18.09 16.48 -5.13
CA LYS A 5 -16.79 16.41 -4.44
C LYS A 5 -15.74 17.18 -5.25
N VAL A 6 -15.01 18.07 -4.58
CA VAL A 6 -13.80 18.69 -5.16
C VAL A 6 -12.63 17.73 -4.99
N ASP A 7 -12.02 17.31 -6.10
CA ASP A 7 -10.85 16.43 -6.07
C ASP A 7 -9.61 17.16 -5.50
N LYS A 8 -8.83 16.46 -4.68
CA LYS A 8 -7.61 16.96 -4.05
C LYS A 8 -6.61 17.52 -5.08
N LYS A 9 -6.53 16.96 -6.29
CA LYS A 9 -5.63 17.45 -7.33
C LYS A 9 -5.89 18.90 -7.73
N HIS A 10 -7.11 19.40 -7.49
CA HIS A 10 -7.53 20.77 -7.75
C HIS A 10 -7.45 21.69 -6.51
N VAL A 11 -6.96 21.19 -5.38
CA VAL A 11 -6.83 21.94 -4.13
C VAL A 11 -5.35 22.14 -3.80
N ARG A 12 -4.99 23.35 -3.38
CA ARG A 12 -3.65 23.69 -2.90
C ARG A 12 -3.76 24.46 -1.59
N LEU A 13 -3.18 23.90 -0.53
CA LEU A 13 -3.11 24.56 0.77
C LEU A 13 -2.00 25.62 0.73
N LYS A 14 -2.34 26.88 1.00
CA LYS A 14 -1.39 28.01 0.94
C LYS A 14 -0.73 28.35 2.28
N GLY A 15 -1.23 27.81 3.39
CA GLY A 15 -0.71 28.05 4.73
C GLY A 15 -1.66 27.55 5.83
N GLY A 16 -1.29 27.80 7.09
CA GLY A 16 -2.09 27.44 8.26
C GLY A 16 -1.92 25.98 8.71
N PHE A 17 -2.71 25.59 9.71
CA PHE A 17 -2.55 24.33 10.44
C PHE A 17 -2.40 23.09 9.54
N PHE A 18 -3.30 22.91 8.56
CA PHE A 18 -3.27 21.73 7.70
C PHE A 18 -2.11 21.73 6.70
N GLN A 19 -1.64 22.91 6.28
CA GLN A 19 -0.48 23.00 5.40
C GLN A 19 0.80 22.63 6.15
N GLU A 20 0.94 23.03 7.43
CA GLU A 20 2.04 22.59 8.28
C GLU A 20 2.05 21.08 8.51
N ARG A 21 0.87 20.46 8.67
CA ARG A 21 0.75 18.99 8.72
C ARG A 21 1.08 18.32 7.39
N GLN A 22 0.68 18.91 6.26
CA GLN A 22 0.97 18.36 4.93
C GLN A 22 2.47 18.34 4.63
N LYS A 23 3.24 19.35 5.07
CA LYS A 23 4.70 19.44 4.86
C LYS A 23 5.47 18.23 5.40
N ILE A 24 4.99 17.62 6.49
CA ILE A 24 5.66 16.48 7.10
C ILE A 24 5.26 15.13 6.48
N ASN A 25 4.27 15.09 5.58
CA ASN A 25 3.78 13.83 5.01
C ASN A 25 4.86 13.05 4.27
N LEU A 26 5.72 13.72 3.49
CA LEU A 26 6.82 13.04 2.79
C LEU A 26 7.77 12.37 3.78
N ILE A 27 8.13 13.08 4.86
CA ILE A 27 9.03 12.57 5.90
C ILE A 27 8.37 11.39 6.63
N SER A 28 7.08 11.50 6.95
CA SER A 28 6.30 10.42 7.57
C SER A 28 6.27 9.17 6.68
N VAL A 29 5.97 9.31 5.39
CA VAL A 29 5.95 8.19 4.43
C VAL A 29 7.32 7.51 4.33
N LYS A 30 8.41 8.29 4.28
CA LYS A 30 9.79 7.75 4.27
C LYS A 30 10.16 7.03 5.57
N ASN A 31 9.72 7.53 6.72
CA ASN A 31 9.96 6.88 8.02
C ASN A 31 9.14 5.60 8.19
N ILE A 32 7.88 5.59 7.76
CA ILE A 32 7.04 4.39 7.75
C ILE A 32 7.65 3.34 6.83
N TYR A 33 8.11 3.74 5.64
CA TYR A 33 8.83 2.86 4.72
C TYR A 33 10.00 2.15 5.40
N LYS A 34 10.87 2.92 6.07
CA LYS A 34 12.01 2.38 6.82
C LYS A 34 11.57 1.38 7.89
N ARG A 35 10.55 1.72 8.69
CA ARG A 35 10.05 0.82 9.72
C ARG A 35 9.47 -0.47 9.13
N PHE A 36 8.79 -0.39 7.99
CA PHE A 36 8.22 -1.55 7.31
C PHE A 36 9.29 -2.47 6.70
N LEU A 37 10.42 -1.92 6.25
CA LEU A 37 11.59 -2.72 5.90
C LEU A 37 12.17 -3.45 7.12
N GLU A 38 12.40 -2.73 8.23
CA GLU A 38 12.96 -3.30 9.47
C GLU A 38 12.10 -4.44 10.03
N THR A 39 10.80 -4.39 9.79
CA THR A 39 9.81 -5.28 10.42
C THR A 39 9.08 -6.19 9.42
N GLY A 40 9.63 -6.32 8.20
CA GLY A 40 9.27 -7.38 7.26
C GLY A 40 7.96 -7.22 6.47
N ARG A 41 7.27 -6.08 6.52
CA ARG A 41 6.01 -5.87 5.75
C ARG A 41 6.25 -6.03 4.24
N PHE A 42 7.26 -5.34 3.71
CA PHE A 42 7.62 -5.43 2.30
C PHE A 42 8.29 -6.76 1.94
N GLU A 43 9.01 -7.38 2.88
CA GLU A 43 9.65 -8.68 2.66
C GLU A 43 8.61 -9.79 2.53
N ALA A 44 7.50 -9.71 3.27
CA ALA A 44 6.39 -10.68 3.19
C ALA A 44 5.86 -10.85 1.76
N LEU A 45 5.82 -9.78 0.97
CA LEU A 45 5.40 -9.81 -0.44
C LEU A 45 6.30 -10.70 -1.31
N LYS A 46 7.56 -10.91 -0.94
CA LYS A 46 8.48 -11.76 -1.71
C LYS A 46 8.16 -13.24 -1.58
N GLN A 47 7.41 -13.64 -0.55
CA GLN A 47 7.01 -15.02 -0.29
C GLN A 47 8.22 -15.98 -0.20
N ASN A 48 9.20 -15.62 0.63
CA ASN A 48 10.47 -16.35 0.79
C ASN A 48 10.85 -16.61 2.27
N TRP A 49 9.96 -16.27 3.21
CA TRP A 49 10.20 -16.48 4.65
C TRP A 49 10.31 -17.98 4.99
N GLN A 50 11.11 -18.31 6.00
CA GLN A 50 11.30 -19.68 6.48
C GLN A 50 11.16 -19.77 8.00
N GLU A 51 10.69 -20.92 8.49
CA GLU A 51 10.52 -21.16 9.93
C GLU A 51 11.83 -20.94 10.69
N GLY A 52 11.73 -20.25 11.84
CA GLY A 52 12.88 -19.81 12.63
C GLY A 52 13.51 -18.47 12.20
N GLN A 53 13.14 -17.90 11.05
CA GLN A 53 13.56 -16.54 10.69
C GLN A 53 12.76 -15.47 11.47
N PRO A 54 13.36 -14.30 11.79
CA PRO A 54 12.62 -13.19 12.38
C PRO A 54 11.53 -12.69 11.40
N ASN A 55 10.62 -11.86 11.92
CA ASN A 55 9.58 -11.19 11.12
C ASN A 55 8.68 -12.17 10.32
N LYS A 56 8.17 -13.23 10.97
CA LYS A 56 7.13 -14.07 10.38
C LYS A 56 5.99 -13.19 9.83
N PRO A 57 5.61 -13.33 8.54
CA PRO A 57 4.54 -12.54 7.96
C PRO A 57 3.26 -12.64 8.79
N HIS A 58 2.56 -11.52 8.94
CA HIS A 58 1.26 -11.48 9.60
C HIS A 58 0.15 -11.49 8.55
N VAL A 59 -0.99 -12.13 8.86
CA VAL A 59 -2.16 -12.27 7.97
C VAL A 59 -2.71 -10.96 7.36
N PHE A 60 -2.37 -9.79 7.92
CA PHE A 60 -2.84 -8.48 7.45
C PHE A 60 -1.75 -7.47 7.10
N TYR A 61 -0.48 -7.91 6.97
CA TYR A 61 0.63 -7.03 6.56
C TYR A 61 0.43 -6.39 5.17
N ASP A 62 -0.30 -7.06 4.26
CA ASP A 62 -0.58 -6.49 2.94
C ASP A 62 -1.35 -5.18 3.04
N SER A 63 -2.19 -5.02 4.08
CA SER A 63 -2.92 -3.77 4.29
C SER A 63 -1.99 -2.62 4.67
N ASP A 64 -0.92 -2.89 5.43
CA ASP A 64 0.07 -1.89 5.82
C ASP A 64 0.79 -1.38 4.56
N VAL A 65 1.24 -2.29 3.69
CA VAL A 65 1.86 -1.96 2.40
C VAL A 65 0.89 -1.15 1.54
N ALA A 66 -0.36 -1.60 1.39
CA ALA A 66 -1.36 -0.92 0.58
C ALA A 66 -1.64 0.51 1.07
N LYS A 67 -1.88 0.69 2.38
CA LYS A 67 -2.08 2.02 3.00
C LYS A 67 -0.86 2.92 2.86
N TRP A 68 0.35 2.35 2.86
CA TRP A 68 1.57 3.10 2.57
C TRP A 68 1.63 3.58 1.11
N ILE A 69 1.30 2.70 0.15
CA ILE A 69 1.21 3.08 -1.28
C ILE A 69 0.15 4.15 -1.49
N GLU A 70 -1.02 4.02 -0.86
CA GLU A 70 -2.08 5.03 -0.91
C GLU A 70 -1.59 6.39 -0.37
N SER A 71 -0.92 6.38 0.78
CA SER A 71 -0.34 7.59 1.38
C SER A 71 0.71 8.23 0.48
N ALA A 72 1.59 7.41 -0.12
CA ALA A 72 2.60 7.84 -1.06
C ALA A 72 1.97 8.45 -2.32
N ALA A 73 0.91 7.85 -2.86
CA ALA A 73 0.16 8.39 -3.99
C ALA A 73 -0.39 9.79 -3.70
N TYR A 74 -0.99 10.00 -2.52
CA TYR A 74 -1.46 11.34 -2.14
C TYR A 74 -0.34 12.36 -1.96
N VAL A 75 0.84 11.95 -1.48
CA VAL A 75 2.03 12.81 -1.46
C VAL A 75 2.47 13.17 -2.88
N LEU A 76 2.48 12.21 -3.82
CA LEU A 76 2.88 12.42 -5.21
C LEU A 76 1.96 13.40 -5.96
N ILE A 77 0.68 13.48 -5.58
CA ILE A 77 -0.26 14.49 -6.11
C ILE A 77 0.13 15.92 -5.68
N ASP A 78 0.64 16.07 -4.46
CA ASP A 78 1.03 17.37 -3.92
C ASP A 78 2.43 17.79 -4.35
N GLN A 79 3.36 16.84 -4.43
CA GLN A 79 4.77 17.06 -4.78
C GLN A 79 5.36 15.81 -5.46
N LYS A 80 6.02 16.02 -6.61
CA LYS A 80 6.70 14.92 -7.32
C LYS A 80 7.94 14.47 -6.54
N ASP A 81 8.09 13.16 -6.39
CA ASP A 81 9.28 12.52 -5.80
C ASP A 81 9.53 11.21 -6.56
N ALA A 82 10.51 11.22 -7.47
CA ALA A 82 10.77 10.11 -8.38
C ALA A 82 11.26 8.84 -7.66
N GLU A 83 11.93 8.99 -6.51
CA GLU A 83 12.37 7.86 -5.70
C GLU A 83 11.17 7.20 -5.03
N LEU A 84 10.26 7.99 -4.47
CA LEU A 84 9.02 7.48 -3.86
C LEU A 84 8.13 6.80 -4.90
N GLU A 85 7.99 7.38 -6.10
CA GLU A 85 7.24 6.78 -7.19
C GLU A 85 7.83 5.43 -7.60
N LYS A 86 9.16 5.35 -7.75
CA LYS A 86 9.87 4.11 -8.07
C LYS A 86 9.71 3.03 -6.99
N LEU A 87 9.71 3.43 -5.71
CA LEU A 87 9.44 2.50 -4.62
C LEU A 87 8.02 1.94 -4.70
N CYS A 88 7.02 2.79 -4.99
CA CYS A 88 5.66 2.31 -5.22
C CYS A 88 5.59 1.35 -6.39
N ASP A 89 6.21 1.69 -7.53
CA ASP A 89 6.25 0.83 -8.72
C ASP A 89 6.80 -0.56 -8.39
N GLN A 90 7.92 -0.62 -7.66
CA GLN A 90 8.59 -1.86 -7.28
C GLN A 90 7.68 -2.79 -6.47
N TYR A 91 6.93 -2.26 -5.50
CA TYR A 91 6.06 -3.09 -4.66
C TYR A 91 4.73 -3.41 -5.34
N ILE A 92 4.23 -2.54 -6.22
CA ILE A 92 3.10 -2.86 -7.09
C ILE A 92 3.47 -4.01 -8.03
N ASP A 93 4.64 -3.96 -8.69
CA ASP A 93 5.13 -5.06 -9.54
C ASP A 93 5.22 -6.37 -8.74
N LEU A 94 5.65 -6.30 -7.48
CA LEU A 94 5.73 -7.47 -6.62
C LEU A 94 4.34 -8.02 -6.25
N ILE A 95 3.34 -7.16 -6.04
CA ILE A 95 1.95 -7.58 -5.81
C ILE A 95 1.39 -8.24 -7.08
N GLU A 96 1.52 -7.59 -8.24
CA GLU A 96 1.04 -8.09 -9.54
C GLU A 96 1.66 -9.47 -9.87
N THR A 97 2.98 -9.60 -9.71
CA THR A 97 3.70 -10.87 -10.00
C THR A 97 3.43 -11.99 -9.00
N ARG A 98 2.77 -11.69 -7.88
CA ARG A 98 2.43 -12.64 -6.82
C ARG A 98 0.93 -12.89 -6.70
N GLN A 99 0.13 -12.14 -7.46
CA GLN A 99 -1.29 -12.41 -7.61
C GLN A 99 -1.49 -13.75 -8.33
N GLU A 100 -2.41 -14.55 -7.82
CA GLU A 100 -2.75 -15.84 -8.41
C GLU A 100 -3.55 -15.65 -9.71
N PRO A 101 -3.56 -16.65 -10.62
CA PRO A 101 -4.28 -16.54 -11.90
C PRO A 101 -5.79 -16.26 -11.78
N ASN A 102 -6.40 -16.53 -10.62
CA ASN A 102 -7.81 -16.24 -10.33
C ASN A 102 -8.03 -14.85 -9.70
N GLY A 103 -6.99 -14.02 -9.60
CA GLY A 103 -7.02 -12.69 -8.99
C GLY A 103 -6.82 -12.67 -7.48
N TYR A 104 -6.69 -13.82 -6.82
CA TYR A 104 -6.44 -13.87 -5.38
C TYR A 104 -5.07 -13.27 -5.03
N PHE A 105 -5.05 -12.40 -4.01
CA PHE A 105 -3.81 -11.93 -3.41
C PHE A 105 -3.98 -11.74 -1.90
N ASN A 106 -3.17 -12.49 -1.15
CA ASN A 106 -2.82 -12.22 0.24
C ASN A 106 -1.49 -12.92 0.50
N SER A 107 -0.42 -12.19 0.82
CA SER A 107 0.94 -12.75 0.91
C SER A 107 1.05 -13.87 1.94
N TYR A 108 0.32 -13.77 3.06
CA TYR A 108 0.31 -14.80 4.10
C TYR A 108 -0.41 -16.07 3.62
N PHE A 109 -1.64 -15.96 3.14
CA PHE A 109 -2.42 -17.12 2.71
C PHE A 109 -2.03 -17.62 1.32
N SER A 110 -1.18 -16.93 0.58
CA SER A 110 -0.61 -17.49 -0.66
C SER A 110 0.62 -18.35 -0.37
N TYR A 111 1.34 -18.09 0.73
CA TYR A 111 2.65 -18.69 0.99
C TYR A 111 2.78 -19.42 2.33
N ILE A 112 2.32 -18.83 3.44
CA ILE A 112 2.46 -19.41 4.79
C ILE A 112 1.40 -20.50 5.05
N GLU A 113 0.13 -20.22 4.75
CA GLU A 113 -0.98 -21.16 4.99
C GLU A 113 -1.94 -21.29 3.78
N PRO A 114 -1.46 -21.77 2.61
CA PRO A 114 -2.23 -21.81 1.36
C PRO A 114 -3.54 -22.61 1.43
N ASP A 115 -3.57 -23.66 2.23
CA ASP A 115 -4.77 -24.50 2.37
C ASP A 115 -5.89 -23.84 3.18
N LYS A 116 -5.63 -22.67 3.79
CA LYS A 116 -6.53 -21.99 4.72
C LYS A 116 -7.21 -20.73 4.17
N LYS A 117 -7.02 -20.43 2.88
CA LYS A 117 -7.73 -19.35 2.18
C LYS A 117 -9.24 -19.41 2.46
N TRP A 118 -9.81 -18.27 2.82
CA TRP A 118 -11.24 -18.07 3.11
C TRP A 118 -11.80 -18.89 4.29
N ARG A 119 -10.97 -19.62 5.05
CA ARG A 119 -11.45 -20.44 6.17
C ARG A 119 -11.71 -19.61 7.42
N TYR A 120 -10.99 -18.52 7.62
CA TYR A 120 -11.05 -17.73 8.84
C TYR A 120 -11.53 -16.30 8.57
N ARG A 121 -12.83 -16.08 8.81
CA ARG A 121 -13.49 -14.77 8.62
C ARG A 121 -12.77 -13.61 9.32
N THR A 122 -12.10 -13.87 10.44
CA THR A 122 -11.41 -12.86 11.26
C THR A 122 -9.99 -12.55 10.80
N GLU A 123 -9.50 -13.19 9.74
CA GLU A 123 -8.08 -13.07 9.30
C GLU A 123 -7.89 -12.16 8.08
N HIS A 124 -8.85 -11.24 7.87
CA HIS A 124 -8.63 -10.00 7.12
C HIS A 124 -8.29 -10.13 5.62
N GLU A 125 -8.58 -11.26 4.96
CA GLU A 125 -8.40 -11.39 3.50
C GLU A 125 -9.16 -10.30 2.71
N LEU A 126 -10.46 -10.12 2.96
CA LEU A 126 -11.25 -9.05 2.32
C LEU A 126 -10.85 -7.64 2.77
N TYR A 127 -10.34 -7.50 3.99
CA TYR A 127 -9.84 -6.22 4.49
C TYR A 127 -8.57 -5.79 3.76
N CYS A 128 -7.63 -6.71 3.55
CA CYS A 128 -6.44 -6.48 2.74
C CYS A 128 -6.80 -6.18 1.29
N ALA A 129 -7.70 -6.95 0.68
CA ALA A 129 -8.18 -6.69 -0.66
C ALA A 129 -8.79 -5.28 -0.80
N GLY A 130 -9.58 -4.84 0.19
CA GLY A 130 -10.15 -3.49 0.23
C GLY A 130 -9.08 -2.40 0.18
N HIS A 131 -8.06 -2.49 1.04
CA HIS A 131 -6.98 -1.51 1.05
C HIS A 131 -6.12 -1.53 -0.21
N LEU A 132 -5.94 -2.70 -0.83
CA LEU A 132 -5.29 -2.80 -2.14
C LEU A 132 -6.07 -2.03 -3.21
N MET A 133 -7.40 -2.15 -3.23
CA MET A 133 -8.24 -1.38 -4.16
C MET A 133 -8.17 0.14 -3.90
N GLU A 134 -8.14 0.57 -2.64
CA GLU A 134 -7.96 1.99 -2.29
C GLU A 134 -6.60 2.53 -2.80
N ALA A 135 -5.53 1.77 -2.57
CA ALA A 135 -4.19 2.09 -3.05
C ALA A 135 -4.13 2.17 -4.57
N ALA A 136 -4.73 1.21 -5.29
CA ALA A 136 -4.81 1.19 -6.75
C ALA A 136 -5.45 2.47 -7.30
N ILE A 137 -6.61 2.83 -6.75
CA ILE A 137 -7.37 4.02 -7.17
C ILE A 137 -6.57 5.29 -6.87
N ALA A 138 -5.93 5.39 -5.71
CA ALA A 138 -5.11 6.55 -5.35
C ALA A 138 -3.88 6.66 -6.27
N TYR A 139 -3.19 5.56 -6.54
CA TYR A 139 -1.99 5.53 -7.38
C TYR A 139 -2.31 5.87 -8.85
N LYS A 140 -3.44 5.39 -9.36
CA LYS A 140 -3.98 5.78 -10.69
C LYS A 140 -4.32 7.26 -10.80
N LYS A 141 -4.71 7.91 -9.69
CA LYS A 141 -4.95 9.36 -9.66
C LYS A 141 -3.65 10.16 -9.58
N ALA A 142 -2.63 9.61 -8.94
CA ALA A 142 -1.34 10.25 -8.74
C ALA A 142 -0.42 10.16 -9.96
N THR A 143 -0.57 9.10 -10.76
CA THR A 143 0.32 8.80 -11.91
C THR A 143 -0.51 8.52 -13.17
N PRO A 144 0.05 8.70 -14.39
CA PRO A 144 -0.65 8.32 -15.62
C PRO A 144 -0.67 6.80 -15.87
N LYS A 145 -0.06 6.01 -14.98
CA LYS A 145 0.20 4.58 -15.19
C LYS A 145 -1.09 3.77 -15.10
N ASP A 146 -1.09 2.62 -15.74
CA ASP A 146 -2.17 1.63 -15.66
C ASP A 146 -1.60 0.31 -15.14
N LYS A 147 -1.20 0.34 -13.86
CA LYS A 147 -0.65 -0.80 -13.14
C LYS A 147 -1.16 -0.80 -11.71
N PHE A 148 -1.65 -1.94 -11.26
CA PHE A 148 -1.94 -2.33 -9.89
C PHE A 148 -2.50 -3.76 -9.85
#